data_AF-A0A7C7M2S3-F1
#
_entry.id   AF-A0A7C7M2S3-F1
#
_cell.length_a   1.000
_cell.length_b   1.000
_cell.length_c   1.000
_cell.angle_alpha   90.00
_cell.angle_beta   90.00
_cell.angle_gamma   90.00
#
_symmetry.space_group_name_H-M   'P 1'
#
loop_
_entity.id
_entity.type
_entity.pdbx_description
1 polymer ?
#
loop_
_entity_poly.entity_id
_entity_poly.type
_entity_poly.pdbx_seq_one_letter_code
_entity_poly.pdbx_strand_id
1 'polypeptide(L)'
;MSDHDHGHIEEHIKVYLTVFGALAVLTLLTVSASYMDVSNTEAIFLALSIATVKASLVAGYFMHLITERQTIIYILCLTFLFFLVCMFLPLITIIDHTAL
;
A
#
# COMPACT_ATOMS: atom_id res chain seq x y z
N MET A 1 40.45 -1.03 11.93
CA MET A 1 40.24 -1.08 10.47
C MET A 1 39.68 -2.47 10.18
N SER A 2 38.38 -2.71 10.33
CA SER A 2 37.28 -2.45 9.38
C SER A 2 36.95 -3.73 8.61
N ASP A 3 36.27 -4.69 9.26
CA ASP A 3 35.83 -5.93 8.58
C ASP A 3 34.48 -6.50 9.10
N HIS A 4 33.74 -5.78 9.95
CA HIS A 4 32.52 -6.33 10.58
C HIS A 4 31.22 -5.54 10.28
N ASP A 5 31.22 -4.66 9.28
CA ASP A 5 30.08 -3.77 8.97
C ASP A 5 29.30 -4.16 7.70
N HIS A 6 29.86 -5.02 6.85
CA HIS A 6 29.28 -5.34 5.54
C HIS A 6 28.08 -6.30 5.62
N GLY A 7 28.06 -7.21 6.61
CA GLY A 7 27.04 -8.27 6.69
C GLY A 7 25.63 -7.78 7.06
N HIS A 8 25.50 -6.68 7.81
CA HIS A 8 24.20 -6.16 8.23
C HIS A 8 23.47 -5.40 7.12
N ILE A 9 24.19 -4.87 6.12
CA ILE A 9 23.60 -4.01 5.09
C ILE A 9 22.98 -4.87 3.97
N GLU A 10 23.60 -6.01 3.66
CA GLU A 10 23.14 -6.91 2.60
C GLU A 10 21.77 -7.55 2.88
N GLU A 11 21.45 -7.81 4.15
CA GLU A 11 20.16 -8.42 4.52
C GLU A 11 18.99 -7.47 4.25
N HIS A 12 19.15 -6.19 4.58
CA HIS A 12 18.14 -5.15 4.31
C HIS A 12 17.93 -4.93 2.82
N ILE A 13 19.01 -5.01 2.03
CA ILE A 13 18.95 -4.88 0.57
C ILE A 13 18.19 -6.06 -0.05
N LYS A 14 18.44 -7.30 0.39
CA LYS A 14 17.74 -8.49 -0.12
C LYS A 14 16.25 -8.46 0.15
N VAL A 15 15.84 -8.01 1.34
CA VAL A 15 14.42 -7.83 1.67
C VAL A 15 13.77 -6.79 0.76
N TYR A 16 14.43 -5.65 0.54
CA TYR A 16 13.93 -4.59 -0.33
C TYR A 16 13.78 -5.05 -1.79
N LEU A 17 14.76 -5.80 -2.30
CA LEU A 17 14.74 -6.37 -3.66
C LEU A 17 13.62 -7.39 -3.84
N THR A 18 13.37 -8.22 -2.84
CA THR A 18 12.30 -9.23 -2.85
C THR A 18 10.92 -8.57 -2.92
N VAL A 19 10.72 -7.49 -2.15
CA VAL A 19 9.45 -6.74 -2.12
C VAL A 19 9.27 -5.94 -3.40
N PHE A 20 10.33 -5.32 -3.91
CA PHE A 20 10.29 -4.66 -5.20
C PHE A 20 9.88 -5.64 -6.32
N GLY A 21 10.41 -6.87 -6.27
CA GLY A 21 9.96 -7.97 -7.13
C GLY A 21 8.47 -8.28 -6.96
N ALA A 22 7.98 -8.44 -5.73
CA ALA A 22 6.56 -8.69 -5.45
C ALA A 22 5.65 -7.57 -5.95
N LEU A 23 6.06 -6.30 -5.78
CA LEU A 23 5.35 -5.12 -6.27
C LEU A 23 5.31 -5.06 -7.80
N ALA A 24 6.41 -5.42 -8.46
CA ALA A 24 6.49 -5.51 -9.92
C ALA A 24 5.54 -6.61 -10.43
N VAL A 25 5.53 -7.78 -9.81
CA VAL A 25 4.62 -8.90 -10.15
C VAL A 25 3.16 -8.50 -9.94
N LEU A 26 2.81 -7.90 -8.80
CA LEU A 26 1.45 -7.39 -8.55
C LEU A 26 1.01 -6.37 -9.60
N THR A 27 1.92 -5.50 -10.05
CA THR A 27 1.64 -4.51 -11.11
C THR A 27 1.39 -5.17 -12.46
N LEU A 28 2.24 -6.14 -12.84
CA LEU A 28 2.08 -6.90 -14.06
C LEU A 28 0.77 -7.70 -14.05
N LEU A 29 0.38 -8.25 -12.89
CA LEU A 29 -0.91 -8.91 -12.71
C LEU A 29 -2.08 -7.94 -12.90
N THR A 30 -2.02 -6.72 -12.35
CA THR A 30 -3.09 -5.72 -12.56
C THR A 30 -3.20 -5.30 -14.02
N VAL A 31 -2.06 -5.07 -14.68
CA VAL A 31 -2.05 -4.74 -16.12
C VAL A 31 -2.62 -5.90 -16.92
N SER A 32 -2.17 -7.12 -16.68
CA SER A 32 -2.65 -8.32 -17.39
C SER A 32 -4.14 -8.56 -17.18
N ALA A 33 -4.64 -8.36 -15.95
CA ALA A 33 -6.06 -8.46 -15.65
C ALA A 33 -6.88 -7.32 -16.28
N SER A 34 -6.29 -6.13 -16.46
CA SER A 34 -6.93 -5.01 -17.15
C SER A 34 -7.00 -5.23 -18.67
N TYR A 35 -6.02 -5.94 -19.26
CA TYR A 35 -6.02 -6.30 -20.68
C TYR A 35 -7.00 -7.43 -21.02
N MET A 36 -7.40 -8.23 -20.04
CA MET A 36 -8.41 -9.26 -20.21
C MET A 36 -9.74 -8.63 -19.82
N ASP A 37 -10.53 -8.17 -20.80
CA ASP A 37 -11.83 -7.49 -20.63
C ASP A 37 -12.79 -8.26 -19.69
N VAL A 38 -12.60 -8.10 -18.38
CA VAL A 38 -13.53 -8.53 -17.33
C VAL A 38 -14.50 -7.40 -17.06
N SER A 39 -15.76 -7.76 -16.83
CA SER A 39 -16.88 -6.89 -16.46
C SER A 39 -16.44 -5.69 -15.62
N ASN A 40 -16.85 -4.46 -15.96
CA ASN A 40 -16.45 -3.22 -15.28
C ASN A 40 -16.46 -3.33 -13.74
N THR A 41 -17.48 -3.99 -13.18
CA THR A 41 -17.62 -4.21 -11.73
C THR A 41 -16.53 -5.10 -11.14
N GLU A 42 -16.18 -6.19 -11.83
CA GLU A 42 -15.14 -7.13 -11.39
C GLU A 42 -13.75 -6.52 -11.52
N ALA A 43 -13.52 -5.75 -12.60
CA ALA A 43 -12.28 -5.01 -12.81
C ALA A 43 -12.02 -4.00 -11.68
N ILE A 44 -13.04 -3.25 -11.25
CA ILE A 44 -12.93 -2.28 -10.15
C ILE A 44 -12.61 -2.98 -8.82
N PHE A 45 -13.30 -4.09 -8.52
CA PHE A 45 -13.07 -4.84 -7.29
C PHE A 45 -11.66 -5.43 -7.24
N LEU A 46 -11.19 -5.97 -8.37
CA LEU A 46 -9.83 -6.51 -8.51
C LEU A 46 -8.77 -5.41 -8.43
N ALA A 47 -9.00 -4.25 -9.06
CA ALA A 47 -8.09 -3.10 -9.00
C ALA A 47 -7.94 -2.57 -7.57
N LEU A 48 -9.03 -2.41 -6.82
CA LEU A 48 -9.01 -1.95 -5.43
C LEU A 48 -8.30 -2.94 -4.50
N SER A 49 -8.56 -4.24 -4.66
CA SER A 49 -7.92 -5.28 -3.84
C SER A 49 -6.42 -5.36 -4.11
N ILE A 50 -5.98 -5.33 -5.37
CA ILE A 50 -4.55 -5.30 -5.70
C ILE A 50 -3.90 -3.98 -5.23
N ALA A 51 -4.57 -2.84 -5.40
CA ALA A 51 -4.07 -1.55 -4.91
C ALA A 51 -3.86 -1.56 -3.39
N THR A 52 -4.78 -2.16 -2.64
CA THR A 52 -4.67 -2.30 -1.17
C THR A 52 -3.46 -3.15 -0.80
N VAL A 53 -3.30 -4.33 -1.41
CA VAL A 53 -2.16 -5.23 -1.17
C VAL A 53 -0.84 -4.54 -1.52
N LYS A 54 -0.78 -3.84 -2.65
CA LYS A 54 0.39 -3.09 -3.10
C LYS A 54 0.75 -1.97 -2.10
N ALA A 55 -0.25 -1.22 -1.65
CA ALA A 55 -0.08 -0.15 -0.66
C ALA A 55 0.40 -0.68 0.70
N SER A 56 -0.13 -1.81 1.17
CA SER A 56 0.32 -2.46 2.41
C SER A 56 1.76 -2.97 2.32
N LEU A 57 2.15 -3.57 1.19
CA LEU A 57 3.53 -4.01 0.95
C LEU A 57 4.50 -2.82 0.89
N VAL A 58 4.12 -1.73 0.21
CA VAL A 58 4.92 -0.48 0.22
C VAL A 58 5.06 0.07 1.64
N ALA A 59 3.96 0.21 2.38
CA ALA A 59 3.98 0.76 3.73
C ALA A 59 4.80 -0.08 4.72
N GLY A 60 4.69 -1.41 4.65
CA GLY A 60 5.43 -2.32 5.54
C GLY A 60 6.93 -2.40 5.22
N TYR A 61 7.30 -2.44 3.95
CA TYR A 61 8.67 -2.79 3.53
C TYR A 61 9.51 -1.62 3.03
N PHE A 62 8.95 -0.66 2.27
CA PHE A 62 9.72 0.52 1.86
C PHE A 62 10.01 1.45 3.04
N MET A 63 9.20 1.37 4.10
CA MET A 63 9.32 2.25 5.26
C MET A 63 9.99 1.61 6.49
N HIS A 64 10.65 0.45 6.31
CA HIS A 64 11.50 -0.18 7.34
C HIS A 64 10.83 -0.29 8.72
N LEU A 65 9.57 -0.70 8.72
CA LEU A 65 8.70 -0.63 9.90
C LEU A 65 8.91 -1.77 10.88
N ILE A 66 9.42 -2.91 10.40
CA ILE A 66 9.52 -4.16 11.15
C ILE A 66 10.62 -4.14 12.22
N THR A 67 11.57 -3.21 12.17
CA THR A 67 12.75 -3.28 13.07
C THR A 67 13.04 -2.03 13.92
N GLU A 68 12.44 -0.84 13.71
CA GLU A 68 12.84 0.31 14.57
C GLU A 68 11.89 1.53 14.76
N ARG A 69 10.88 1.79 13.91
CA ARG A 69 10.15 3.10 13.94
C ARG A 69 8.63 2.96 14.07
N GLN A 70 8.17 2.42 15.20
CA GLN A 70 6.74 2.32 15.58
C GLN A 70 5.98 3.66 15.51
N THR A 71 6.67 4.78 15.77
CA THR A 71 6.10 6.15 15.72
C THR A 71 5.57 6.53 14.33
N ILE A 72 6.22 6.08 13.27
CA ILE A 72 5.84 6.43 11.90
C ILE A 72 4.55 5.70 11.49
N ILE A 73 4.35 4.45 11.94
CA ILE A 73 3.07 3.73 11.73
C ILE A 73 1.93 4.51 12.33
N TYR A 74 2.13 5.02 13.55
CA TYR A 74 1.09 5.71 14.29
C TYR A 74 0.67 7.01 13.60
N ILE A 75 1.65 7.78 13.10
CA ILE A 75 1.40 9.00 12.33
C ILE A 75 0.73 8.66 10.99
N LEU A 76 1.23 7.64 10.27
CA LEU A 76 0.67 7.24 8.97
C LEU A 76 -0.77 6.73 9.11
N CYS A 77 -1.06 5.96 10.17
CA CYS A 77 -2.40 5.51 10.51
C CYS A 77 -3.31 6.67 10.91
N LEU A 78 -2.80 7.62 11.71
CA LEU A 78 -3.53 8.85 12.07
C LEU A 78 -3.85 9.70 10.85
N THR A 79 -2.90 9.90 9.94
CA THR A 79 -3.11 10.63 8.68
C THR A 79 -4.12 9.90 7.78
N PHE A 80 -4.01 8.57 7.67
CA PHE A 80 -4.96 7.77 6.90
C PHE A 80 -6.38 7.84 7.48
N LEU A 81 -6.52 7.74 8.82
CA LEU A 81 -7.79 7.90 9.52
C LEU A 81 -8.39 9.30 9.27
N PHE A 82 -7.58 10.35 9.43
CA PHE A 82 -8.03 11.72 9.21
C PHE A 82 -8.44 11.97 7.75
N PHE A 83 -7.66 11.44 6.80
CA PHE A 83 -8.01 11.47 5.38
C PHE A 83 -9.35 10.76 5.13
N LEU A 84 -9.56 9.60 5.73
CA LEU A 84 -10.81 8.85 5.62
C LEU A 84 -11.98 9.67 6.15
N VAL A 85 -11.86 10.26 7.35
CA VAL A 85 -12.88 11.14 7.94
C VAL A 85 -13.18 12.34 7.04
N CYS A 86 -12.15 13.02 6.51
CA CYS A 86 -12.32 14.13 5.58
C CYS A 86 -12.96 13.71 4.25
N MET A 87 -12.75 12.48 3.79
CA MET A 87 -13.36 11.95 2.57
C MET A 87 -14.82 11.52 2.79
N PHE A 88 -15.12 10.89 3.93
CA PHE A 88 -16.46 10.40 4.25
C PHE A 88 -17.41 11.51 4.75
N LEU A 89 -16.92 12.55 5.41
CA LEU A 89 -17.73 13.70 5.83
C LEU A 89 -18.56 14.31 4.69
N PRO A 90 -17.97 14.77 3.57
CA PRO A 90 -18.74 15.33 2.46
C PRO A 90 -19.65 14.27 1.82
N LEU A 91 -19.23 13.00 1.77
CA LEU A 91 -20.06 11.91 1.26
C LEU A 91 -21.35 11.78 2.08
N ILE A 92 -21.23 11.72 3.41
CA ILE A 92 -22.36 11.64 4.34
C ILE A 92 -23.25 12.88 4.21
N THR A 93 -22.66 14.07 4.13
CA THR A 93 -23.40 15.32 3.94
C THR A 93 -24.19 15.32 2.62
N ILE A 94 -23.64 14.80 1.53
CA ILE A 94 -24.35 14.72 0.25
C ILE A 94 -25.51 13.72 0.34
N ILE A 95 -25.28 12.56 0.96
CA ILE A 95 -26.34 11.55 1.16
C ILE A 95 -27.49 12.16 1.98
N ASP A 96 -27.18 12.86 3.07
CA ASP A 96 -28.16 13.55 3.93
C ASP A 96 -28.95 14.60 3.15
N HIS A 97 -28.28 15.39 2.30
CA HIS A 97 -28.91 16.42 1.48
C HIS A 97 -29.79 15.87 0.34
N THR A 98 -29.58 14.60 -0.07
CA THR A 98 -30.39 13.89 -1.08
C THR A 98 -31.49 13.02 -0.50
N ALA A 99 -31.54 12.86 0.83
CA ALA A 99 -32.53 12.03 1.53
C ALA A 99 -33.85 12.78 1.89
N LEU A 100 -34.04 14.00 1.39
CA LEU A 100 -35.27 14.81 1.44
C LEU A 100 -35.86 14.97 0.03
#